data_AF-A0A285N754-F1
#
_entry.id   AF-A0A285N754-F1
#
_cell.length_a   1.000
_cell.length_b   1.000
_cell.length_c   1.000
_cell.angle_alpha   90.00
_cell.angle_beta   90.00
_cell.angle_gamma   90.00
#
_symmetry.space_group_name_H-M   'P 1'
#
loop_
_entity.id
_entity.type
_entity.pdbx_description
1 polymer ?
#
loop_
_entity_poly.entity_id
_entity_poly.type
_entity_poly.pdbx_seq_one_letter_code
_entity_poly.pdbx_strand_id
1 'polypeptide(L)' 'MSTQWRVGMGGAVGLDYAALPVVFKLHQVRKKDRPSVFSDLRVMEAEALACMAESKPE' A
#
# COMPACT_ATOMS: atom_id res chain seq x y z
N MET A 1 10.86 9.11 7.96
CA MET A 1 10.93 8.60 6.58
C MET A 1 9.51 8.25 6.15
N SER A 2 8.97 8.93 5.16
CA SER A 2 7.55 8.81 4.79
C SER A 2 7.41 8.05 3.47
N THR A 3 6.67 6.95 3.56
CA THR A 3 6.06 6.14 2.49
C THR A 3 6.84 4.94 1.93
N GLN A 4 6.08 3.86 1.71
CA GLN A 4 6.46 2.58 1.11
C GLN A 4 5.94 2.48 -0.34
N TRP A 5 5.74 3.60 -1.04
CA TRP A 5 5.28 3.58 -2.43
C TRP A 5 6.44 3.25 -3.36
N ARG A 6 6.22 2.29 -4.26
CA ARG A 6 7.00 2.14 -5.48
C ARG A 6 6.53 3.22 -6.45
N VAL A 7 7.48 3.93 -7.04
CA VAL A 7 7.23 5.07 -7.94
C VAL A 7 7.92 4.79 -9.26
N GLY A 8 7.20 4.96 -10.37
CA GLY A 8 7.73 4.90 -11.74
C GLY A 8 7.82 6.28 -12.39
N MET A 9 8.13 6.33 -13.68
CA MET A 9 8.22 7.58 -14.45
C MET A 9 6.94 8.43 -14.40
N GLY A 10 5.79 7.79 -14.12
CA GLY A 10 4.47 8.42 -14.03
C GLY A 10 3.93 8.60 -12.61
N GLY A 11 4.74 8.48 -11.55
CA GLY A 11 4.27 8.61 -10.16
C GLY A 11 4.12 7.27 -9.42
N ALA A 12 3.38 7.27 -8.31
CA ALA A 12 3.20 6.06 -7.50
C ALA A 12 2.48 4.96 -8.30
N VAL A 13 2.97 3.73 -8.21
CA VAL A 13 2.42 2.56 -8.92
C VAL A 13 1.87 1.49 -7.98
N GLY A 14 2.21 1.54 -6.70
CA GLY A 14 1.75 0.60 -5.68
C GLY A 14 2.65 0.62 -4.44
N LEU A 15 2.20 -0.04 -3.38
CA LEU A 15 2.93 -0.23 -2.13
C LEU A 15 3.95 -1.36 -2.26
N ASP A 16 5.07 -1.23 -1.55
CA ASP A 16 6.07 -2.26 -1.45
C ASP A 16 5.64 -3.38 -0.51
N TYR A 17 5.05 -4.43 -1.08
CA TYR A 17 4.61 -5.59 -0.30
C TYR A 17 5.75 -6.36 0.38
N ALA A 18 7.02 -6.15 -0.01
CA ALA A 18 8.16 -6.77 0.68
C ALA A 18 8.28 -6.29 2.14
N ALA A 19 7.73 -5.12 2.46
CA ALA A 19 7.71 -4.59 3.81
C ALA A 19 6.56 -5.15 4.68
N LEU A 20 5.52 -5.75 4.09
CA LEU A 20 4.34 -6.22 4.83
C LEU A 20 4.65 -7.23 5.94
N PRO A 21 5.59 -8.19 5.80
CA PRO A 21 5.92 -9.09 6.90
C PRO A 21 6.42 -8.37 8.16
N VAL A 22 7.21 -7.31 7.99
CA VAL A 22 7.74 -6.50 9.10
C VAL A 22 6.63 -5.65 9.70
N VAL A 23 5.78 -5.04 8.87
CA VAL A 23 4.64 -4.23 9.32
C VAL A 23 3.62 -5.08 10.07
N PHE A 24 3.25 -6.25 9.54
CA PHE A 24 2.38 -7.20 10.24
C PHE A 24 2.96 -7.67 11.57
N LYS A 25 4.29 -7.84 11.66
CA LYS A 25 4.95 -8.17 12.92
C LYS A 25 4.89 -6.99 13.90
N LEU A 26 5.18 -5.77 13.44
CA LEU A 26 5.16 -4.55 14.25
C LEU A 26 3.78 -4.29 14.85
N HIS A 27 2.72 -4.46 14.06
CA HIS A 27 1.33 -4.29 14.49
C HIS A 27 0.70 -5.56 15.09
N GLN A 28 1.50 -6.61 15.31
CA GLN A 28 1.05 -7.87 15.93
C GLN A 28 -0.17 -8.50 15.23
N VAL A 29 -0.27 -8.34 13.89
CA VAL A 29 -1.35 -8.93 13.09
C VAL A 29 -1.22 -10.45 13.11
N ARG A 30 -2.24 -11.10 13.67
CA ARG A 30 -2.30 -12.57 13.79
C ARG A 30 -2.24 -13.20 12.39
N LYS A 31 -1.51 -14.29 12.24
CA LYS A 31 -1.31 -14.97 10.93
C LYS A 31 -2.63 -15.26 10.20
N LYS A 32 -3.66 -15.66 10.94
CA LYS A 32 -5.00 -15.95 10.42
C LYS A 32 -5.73 -14.72 9.86
N ASP A 33 -5.41 -13.53 10.35
CA ASP A 33 -6.05 -12.26 9.95
C ASP A 33 -5.27 -11.56 8.82
N ARG A 34 -4.04 -12.01 8.52
CA ARG A 34 -3.21 -11.39 7.46
C ARG A 34 -3.85 -11.44 6.07
N PRO A 35 -4.55 -12.52 5.63
CA PRO A 35 -5.18 -12.53 4.33
C PRO A 35 -6.28 -11.46 4.20
N SER A 36 -7.11 -11.26 5.22
CA SER A 36 -8.16 -10.24 5.19
C SER A 36 -7.56 -8.84 5.24
N VAL A 37 -6.62 -8.59 6.15
CA VAL A 37 -5.92 -7.29 6.25
C VAL A 37 -5.20 -6.95 4.95
N PHE A 38 -4.59 -7.94 4.28
CA PHE A 38 -3.97 -7.73 2.98
C PHE A 38 -5.00 -7.38 1.89
N SER A 39 -6.16 -8.05 1.89
CA SER A 39 -7.25 -7.70 0.97
C SER A 39 -7.72 -6.26 1.17
N ASP A 40 -7.93 -5.85 2.42
CA ASP A 40 -8.35 -4.49 2.75
C ASP A 40 -7.30 -3.45 2.31
N LEU A 41 -6.01 -3.76 2.52
CA LEU A 41 -4.90 -2.91 2.10
C LEU A 41 -4.86 -2.72 0.58
N ARG A 42 -5.18 -3.76 -0.21
CA ARG A 42 -5.27 -3.65 -1.68
C ARG A 42 -6.40 -2.74 -2.14
N VAL A 43 -7.54 -2.77 -1.44
CA VAL A 43 -8.66 -1.86 -1.74
C VAL A 43 -8.24 -0.42 -1.46
N MET A 44 -7.63 -0.16 -0.30
CA MET A 44 -7.13 1.17 0.06
C MET A 44 -6.04 1.66 -0.91
N GLU A 45 -5.15 0.78 -1.36
CA GLU A 45 -4.11 1.10 -2.34
C GLU A 45 -4.70 1.52 -3.68
N ALA A 46 -5.68 0.79 -4.19
CA ALA A 46 -6.33 1.10 -5.46
C ALA A 46 -6.98 2.50 -5.44
N GLU A 47 -7.73 2.80 -4.37
CA GLU A 47 -8.34 4.13 -4.19
C GLU A 47 -7.28 5.23 -4.04
N ALA A 48 -6.22 4.98 -3.28
CA ALA A 48 -5.13 5.94 -3.12
C ALA A 48 -4.44 6.24 -4.46
N LEU A 49 -4.19 5.22 -5.29
CA LEU A 49 -3.62 5.41 -6.63
C LEU A 49 -4.56 6.20 -7.54
N ALA A 50 -5.86 5.94 -7.49
CA ALA A 50 -6.86 6.71 -8.25
C ALA A 50 -6.84 8.19 -7.85
N CYS A 51 -6.91 8.50 -6.55
CA CYS A 51 -6.85 9.88 -6.06
C CYS A 51 -5.53 10.58 -6.43
N MET A 52 -4.39 9.85 -6.38
CA MET A 52 -3.09 10.41 -6.78
C MET A 52 -3.00 10.69 -8.28
N ALA A 53 -3.66 9.87 -9.10
CA ALA A 53 -3.74 10.11 -10.54
C ALA A 53 -4.64 11.31 -10.86
N GLU A 54 -5.77 11.46 -10.17
CA GLU A 54 -6.68 12.61 -10.31
C GLU A 54 -6.05 13.93 -9.83
N SER A 55 -5.20 13.87 -8.80
CA SER A 55 -4.56 15.06 -8.23
C SER A 55 -3.34 15.56 -9.02
N LYS A 56 -2.96 14.88 -10.12
CA LYS A 56 -1.92 15.40 -11.00
C LYS A 56 -2.50 16.52 -11.88
N PRO A 57 -2.06 17.77 -11.71
CA PRO A 57 -2.39 18.80 -12.69
C PRO A 57 -1.73 18.43 -14.03
N GLU A 58 -2.44 18.72 -15.13
CA GLU A 58 -1.94 18.55 -16.51
C GLU A 58 -0.64 19.31 -16.77
#